data_AF-B6IYP2-F1
#
_entry.id   AF-B6IYP2-F1
#
_cell.length_a   1.000
_cell.length_b   1.000
_cell.length_c   1.000
_cell.angle_alpha   90.00
_cell.angle_beta   90.00
_cell.angle_gamma   90.00
#
_symmetry.space_group_name_H-M   'P 1'
#
loop_
_entity.id
_entity.type
_entity.pdbx_description
1 polymer ?
#
loop_
_entity_poly.entity_id
_entity_poly.type
_entity_poly.pdbx_seq_one_letter_code
_entity_poly.pdbx_strand_id
1 'polypeptide(L)'
;MSRPPESPPPALPPLDYDTAKALAADPDPAVRAGLAARADARPELLYYLADDDSPAVRRAVAANAATPLRASARLARDRDDDVRVLLAGKLARALPGLTAAEQAALRDVAHHALELLAADQVVRVRAAVASALKDVDCAPPGLVARLARDVAREVAEPILRTCATLSDADLIAILKAQPQPWVADAIARRQAAGPGVSDAVPAGEAPPRPAPDLDPPPEPPAPVALPPALPGQVLAVRPAVPEALAGRLSEAVQDSLHQALAEQGEFDPETLEAIAGTARRRIDWAREYARREPPEVRARRLHADGTLDEAAVLDALAWGDRPFVEIALALRAGIAAEVVHRILETQRPKSVTALCWRAGLSMRAARVVQAKAARIPLRSVLNARHGTDYPLTEAEMRTLLALFDIPG
;
A
#
# COMPACT_ATOMS: atom_id res chain seq x y z
N MET A 1 40.16 -12.82 -29.23
CA MET A 1 40.47 -11.44 -28.86
C MET A 1 39.33 -10.94 -27.97
N SER A 2 39.50 -11.04 -26.65
CA SER A 2 38.48 -10.60 -25.69
C SER A 2 38.44 -9.07 -25.67
N ARG A 3 37.26 -8.48 -25.84
CA ARG A 3 37.08 -7.03 -25.69
C ARG A 3 37.52 -6.62 -24.27
N PRO A 4 38.33 -5.55 -24.13
CA PRO A 4 38.66 -5.02 -22.82
C PRO A 4 37.38 -4.54 -22.11
N PRO A 5 37.32 -4.61 -20.78
CA PRO A 5 36.17 -4.14 -20.01
C PRO A 5 35.92 -2.66 -20.32
N GLU A 6 34.68 -2.35 -20.67
CA GLU A 6 34.20 -1.01 -20.95
C GLU A 6 34.45 -0.14 -19.72
N SER A 7 35.15 0.99 -19.90
CA SER A 7 35.46 1.90 -18.81
C SER A 7 34.14 2.43 -18.22
N PRO A 8 33.98 2.51 -16.89
CA PRO A 8 32.75 2.99 -16.30
C PRO A 8 32.46 4.41 -16.82
N PRO A 9 31.19 4.75 -17.11
CA PRO A 9 30.82 6.05 -17.62
C PRO A 9 31.35 7.15 -16.69
N PRO A 10 31.80 8.30 -17.24
CA PRO A 10 32.36 9.39 -16.44
C PRO A 10 31.35 9.81 -15.38
N ALA A 11 31.81 9.91 -14.13
CA ALA A 11 30.99 10.37 -13.01
C ALA A 11 30.42 11.75 -13.35
N LEU A 12 29.10 11.88 -13.30
CA LEU A 12 28.43 13.15 -13.55
C LEU A 12 28.95 14.21 -12.56
N PRO A 13 29.10 15.48 -12.99
CA PRO A 13 29.55 16.54 -12.10
C PRO A 13 28.61 16.63 -10.88
N PRO A 14 29.16 16.95 -9.68
CA PRO A 14 28.36 17.05 -8.46
C PRO A 14 27.28 18.09 -8.62
N LEU A 15 26.05 17.75 -8.21
CA LEU A 15 24.91 18.66 -8.30
C LEU A 15 24.97 19.74 -7.22
N ASP A 16 25.03 21.00 -7.64
CA ASP A 16 24.70 22.11 -6.74
C ASP A 16 23.22 22.06 -6.33
N TYR A 17 22.88 22.74 -5.23
CA TYR A 17 21.55 22.66 -4.66
C TYR A 17 20.46 23.24 -5.56
N ASP A 18 20.73 24.37 -6.21
CA ASP A 18 19.74 25.09 -7.00
C ASP A 18 19.43 24.34 -8.29
N THR A 19 20.47 23.77 -8.92
CA THR A 19 20.33 22.86 -10.06
C THR A 19 19.57 21.61 -9.68
N ALA A 20 19.89 20.95 -8.55
CA ALA A 20 19.16 19.77 -8.11
C ALA A 20 17.67 20.07 -7.83
N LYS A 21 17.38 21.23 -7.24
CA LYS A 21 16.01 21.68 -6.99
C LYS A 21 15.25 21.98 -8.28
N ALA A 22 15.90 22.61 -9.26
CA ALA A 22 15.31 22.87 -10.57
C ALA A 22 14.98 21.55 -11.29
N LEU A 23 15.93 20.60 -11.30
CA LEU A 23 15.73 19.26 -11.86
C LEU A 23 14.61 18.48 -11.16
N ALA A 24 14.43 18.66 -9.85
CA ALA A 24 13.36 18.00 -9.10
C ALA A 24 11.96 18.55 -9.43
N ALA A 25 11.88 19.77 -9.97
CA ALA A 25 10.64 20.43 -10.38
C ALA A 25 10.45 20.44 -11.92
N ASP A 26 11.34 19.79 -12.66
CA ASP A 26 11.30 19.75 -14.12
C ASP A 26 9.99 19.11 -14.58
N PRO A 27 9.28 19.65 -15.61
CA PRO A 27 8.05 19.05 -16.10
C PRO A 27 8.25 17.64 -16.66
N ASP A 28 9.43 17.31 -17.18
CA ASP A 28 9.72 15.99 -17.74
C ASP A 28 10.01 14.96 -16.63
N PRO A 29 9.17 13.91 -16.48
CA PRO A 29 9.42 12.85 -15.51
C PRO A 29 10.72 12.09 -15.75
N ALA A 30 11.26 12.04 -16.97
CA ALA A 30 12.55 11.40 -17.24
C ALA A 30 13.71 12.19 -16.60
N VAL A 31 13.65 13.52 -16.63
CA VAL A 31 14.64 14.40 -15.97
C VAL A 31 14.58 14.21 -14.45
N ARG A 32 13.38 14.22 -13.86
CA ARG A 32 13.18 13.97 -12.42
C ARG A 32 13.64 12.58 -12.01
N ALA A 33 13.39 11.55 -12.82
CA ALA A 33 13.85 10.18 -12.56
C ALA A 33 15.38 10.09 -12.67
N GLY A 34 15.98 10.79 -13.63
CA GLY A 34 17.42 10.93 -13.78
C GLY A 34 18.06 11.52 -12.53
N LEU A 35 17.50 12.60 -11.98
CA LEU A 35 17.92 13.16 -10.69
C LEU A 35 17.80 12.13 -9.56
N ALA A 36 16.63 11.47 -9.45
CA ALA A 36 16.37 10.50 -8.40
C ALA A 36 17.28 9.26 -8.46
N ALA A 37 17.83 8.91 -9.63
CA ALA A 37 18.75 7.78 -9.79
C ALA A 37 20.20 8.09 -9.39
N ARG A 38 20.54 9.36 -9.15
CA ARG A 38 21.93 9.75 -8.85
C ARG A 38 22.36 9.39 -7.44
N ALA A 39 23.60 8.92 -7.31
CA ALA A 39 24.19 8.60 -6.01
C ALA A 39 24.42 9.83 -5.11
N ASP A 40 24.62 11.02 -5.70
CA ASP A 40 24.78 12.30 -4.99
C ASP A 40 23.46 13.06 -4.80
N ALA A 41 22.31 12.44 -5.13
CA ALA A 41 21.01 13.04 -4.88
C ALA A 41 20.78 13.22 -3.38
N ARG A 42 20.34 14.43 -3.00
CA ARG A 42 20.14 14.78 -1.60
C ARG A 42 18.95 14.03 -0.99
N PRO A 43 19.06 13.49 0.24
CA PRO A 43 17.98 12.75 0.88
C PRO A 43 16.65 13.51 0.97
N GLU A 44 16.68 14.83 1.16
CA GLU A 44 15.49 15.67 1.27
C GLU A 44 14.73 15.77 -0.07
N LEU A 45 15.47 15.83 -1.18
CA LEU A 45 14.88 15.82 -2.53
C LEU A 45 14.31 14.45 -2.86
N LEU A 46 15.02 13.37 -2.50
CA LEU A 46 14.52 12.00 -2.67
C LEU A 46 13.26 11.75 -1.84
N TYR A 47 13.18 12.31 -0.63
CA TYR A 47 11.98 12.27 0.21
C TYR A 47 10.79 13.01 -0.42
N TYR A 48 11.04 14.13 -1.09
CA TYR A 48 10.02 14.87 -1.82
C TYR A 48 9.54 14.10 -3.06
N LEU A 49 10.47 13.56 -3.87
CA LEU A 49 10.18 12.78 -5.08
C LEU A 49 9.54 11.41 -4.80
N ALA A 50 9.51 10.96 -3.54
CA ALA A 50 8.80 9.74 -3.16
C ALA A 50 7.28 9.82 -3.43
N ASP A 51 6.73 11.04 -3.48
CA ASP A 51 5.31 11.31 -3.77
C ASP A 51 5.09 11.80 -5.23
N ASP A 52 6.09 11.67 -6.11
CA ASP A 52 6.00 12.12 -7.52
C ASP A 52 4.86 11.41 -8.27
N ASP A 53 4.20 12.09 -9.19
CA ASP A 53 3.11 11.50 -9.98
C ASP A 53 3.59 10.35 -10.90
N SER A 54 4.83 10.43 -11.40
CA SER A 54 5.40 9.46 -12.32
C SER A 54 5.91 8.21 -11.60
N PRO A 55 5.45 7.00 -11.96
CA PRO A 55 5.99 5.76 -11.42
C PRO A 55 7.48 5.59 -11.71
N ALA A 56 7.99 6.09 -12.84
CA ALA A 56 9.41 5.99 -13.17
C ALA A 56 10.29 6.74 -12.16
N VAL A 57 9.84 7.92 -11.70
CA VAL A 57 10.52 8.69 -10.67
C VAL A 57 10.49 7.94 -9.34
N ARG A 58 9.31 7.47 -8.92
CA ARG A 58 9.16 6.75 -7.64
C ARG A 58 9.97 5.44 -7.60
N ARG A 59 10.09 4.73 -8.73
CA ARG A 59 10.97 3.55 -8.84
C ARG A 59 12.44 3.92 -8.67
N ALA A 60 12.91 5.00 -9.30
CA ALA A 60 14.27 5.49 -9.12
C ALA A 60 14.53 5.87 -7.64
N VAL A 61 13.58 6.53 -6.99
CA VAL A 61 13.66 6.86 -5.56
C VAL A 61 13.72 5.60 -4.69
N ALA A 62 12.90 4.58 -4.96
CA ALA A 62 12.91 3.33 -4.20
C ALA A 62 14.21 2.52 -4.36
N ALA A 63 14.81 2.55 -5.56
CA ALA A 63 16.07 1.90 -5.85
C ALA A 63 17.29 2.64 -5.26
N ASN A 64 17.18 3.95 -5.03
CA ASN A 64 18.30 4.77 -4.58
C ASN A 64 18.67 4.52 -3.11
N ALA A 65 19.94 4.19 -2.86
CA ALA A 65 20.48 3.95 -1.52
C ALA A 65 20.41 5.17 -0.61
N ALA A 66 20.55 6.39 -1.15
CA ALA A 66 20.49 7.65 -0.42
C ALA A 66 19.06 8.06 -0.01
N THR A 67 18.01 7.42 -0.55
CA THR A 67 16.63 7.74 -0.15
C THR A 67 16.46 7.42 1.34
N PRO A 68 15.98 8.37 2.16
CA PRO A 68 15.90 8.18 3.60
C PRO A 68 14.86 7.11 3.97
N LEU A 69 15.13 6.30 4.99
CA LEU A 69 14.20 5.24 5.46
C LEU A 69 12.84 5.78 5.88
N ARG A 70 12.74 7.07 6.25
CA ARG A 70 11.45 7.72 6.53
C ARG A 70 10.51 7.74 5.33
N ALA A 71 11.02 7.65 4.09
CA ALA A 71 10.20 7.53 2.88
C ALA A 71 9.61 6.11 2.71
N SER A 72 10.15 5.10 3.38
CA SER A 72 9.79 3.69 3.17
C SER A 72 8.32 3.40 3.47
N ALA A 73 7.72 4.06 4.48
CA ALA A 73 6.30 3.89 4.78
C ALA A 73 5.37 4.38 3.65
N ARG A 74 5.81 5.40 2.88
CA ARG A 74 5.08 5.90 1.71
C ARG A 74 5.24 4.95 0.53
N LEU A 75 6.49 4.61 0.22
CA LEU A 75 6.84 3.73 -0.90
C LEU A 75 6.30 2.30 -0.70
N ALA A 76 6.17 1.81 0.54
CA ALA A 76 5.57 0.51 0.83
C ALA A 76 4.07 0.44 0.51
N ARG A 77 3.41 1.60 0.40
CA ARG A 77 1.99 1.74 0.03
C ARG A 77 1.83 2.30 -1.39
N ASP A 78 2.90 2.33 -2.18
CA ASP A 78 2.83 2.80 -3.56
C ASP A 78 1.82 1.97 -4.36
N ARG A 79 1.18 2.59 -5.35
CA ARG A 79 0.28 1.90 -6.29
C ARG A 79 1.03 0.99 -7.24
N ASP A 80 2.27 1.33 -7.57
CA ASP A 80 3.16 0.59 -8.47
C ASP A 80 3.86 -0.53 -7.70
N ASP A 81 3.73 -1.77 -8.17
CA ASP A 81 4.32 -2.94 -7.53
C ASP A 81 5.84 -3.02 -7.71
N ASP A 82 6.41 -2.51 -8.81
CA ASP A 82 7.87 -2.45 -8.97
C ASP A 82 8.50 -1.53 -7.92
N VAL A 83 7.84 -0.42 -7.55
CA VAL A 83 8.29 0.45 -6.45
C VAL A 83 8.40 -0.36 -5.15
N ARG A 84 7.36 -1.15 -4.85
CA ARG A 84 7.28 -1.97 -3.64
C ARG A 84 8.31 -3.10 -3.64
N VAL A 85 8.55 -3.74 -4.78
CA VAL A 85 9.59 -4.75 -5.00
C VAL A 85 10.99 -4.15 -4.79
N LEU A 86 11.29 -3.00 -5.40
CA LEU A 86 12.58 -2.33 -5.26
C LEU A 86 12.83 -1.92 -3.81
N LEU A 87 11.80 -1.43 -3.12
CA LEU A 87 11.87 -1.09 -1.72
C LEU A 87 12.20 -2.30 -0.83
N ALA A 88 11.60 -3.47 -1.09
CA ALA A 88 11.86 -4.69 -0.31
C ALA A 88 13.35 -5.05 -0.30
N GLY A 89 13.98 -5.10 -1.48
CA GLY A 89 15.40 -5.40 -1.62
C GLY A 89 16.31 -4.32 -1.01
N LYS A 90 15.88 -3.05 -1.04
CA LYS A 90 16.59 -1.97 -0.35
C LYS A 90 16.56 -2.12 1.16
N LEU A 91 15.37 -2.35 1.73
CA LEU A 91 15.18 -2.45 3.17
C LEU A 91 15.96 -3.64 3.75
N ALA A 92 15.89 -4.80 3.10
CA ALA A 92 16.62 -5.99 3.52
C ALA A 92 18.14 -5.75 3.57
N ARG A 93 18.71 -5.08 2.57
CA ARG A 93 20.14 -4.71 2.56
C ARG A 93 20.53 -3.70 3.64
N ALA A 94 19.59 -2.85 4.06
CA ALA A 94 19.83 -1.87 5.11
C ALA A 94 19.81 -2.48 6.52
N LEU A 95 19.03 -3.56 6.75
CA LEU A 95 18.82 -4.14 8.09
C LEU A 95 20.10 -4.50 8.86
N PRO A 96 21.11 -5.18 8.27
CA PRO A 96 22.33 -5.53 9.01
C PRO A 96 23.10 -4.31 9.51
N GLY A 97 22.96 -3.16 8.84
CA GLY A 97 23.60 -1.91 9.22
C GLY A 97 22.88 -1.15 10.34
N LEU A 98 21.63 -1.51 10.68
CA LEU A 98 20.78 -0.78 11.63
C LEU A 98 20.87 -1.32 13.06
N THR A 99 22.00 -1.87 13.50
CA THR A 99 22.13 -2.59 14.78
C THR A 99 22.39 -1.70 16.00
N ALA A 100 22.93 -0.50 15.79
CA ALA A 100 23.21 0.45 16.87
C ALA A 100 21.93 0.93 17.57
N ALA A 101 22.01 1.18 18.89
CA ALA A 101 20.88 1.67 19.68
C ALA A 101 20.34 3.03 19.17
N GLU A 102 21.24 3.90 18.71
CA GLU A 102 20.91 5.21 18.13
C GLU A 102 20.06 5.10 16.84
N GLN A 103 20.09 3.94 16.18
CA GLN A 103 19.36 3.66 14.95
C GLN A 103 18.08 2.86 15.18
N ALA A 104 17.68 2.62 16.43
CA ALA A 104 16.47 1.85 16.76
C ALA A 104 15.22 2.40 16.05
N ALA A 105 15.01 3.72 16.08
CA ALA A 105 13.87 4.33 15.41
C ALA A 105 13.86 4.11 13.89
N LEU A 106 15.04 4.07 13.24
CA LEU A 106 15.14 3.79 11.81
C LEU A 106 14.91 2.32 11.49
N ARG A 107 15.38 1.44 12.39
CA ARG A 107 15.11 0.00 12.33
C ARG A 107 13.61 -0.28 12.43
N ASP A 108 12.90 0.37 13.35
CA ASP A 108 11.45 0.23 13.51
C ASP A 108 10.69 0.66 12.25
N VAL A 109 11.12 1.76 11.62
CA VAL A 109 10.55 2.22 10.34
C VAL A 109 10.80 1.20 9.23
N ALA A 110 12.01 0.63 9.15
CA ALA A 110 12.33 -0.40 8.16
C ALA A 110 11.51 -1.69 8.39
N HIS A 111 11.40 -2.15 9.64
CA HIS A 111 10.59 -3.30 10.03
C HIS A 111 9.12 -3.09 9.69
N HIS A 112 8.55 -1.93 10.04
CA HIS A 112 7.17 -1.61 9.71
C HIS A 112 6.90 -1.62 8.20
N ALA A 113 7.82 -1.06 7.41
CA ALA A 113 7.70 -1.08 5.96
C ALA A 113 7.80 -2.51 5.39
N LEU A 114 8.71 -3.36 5.90
CA LEU A 114 8.81 -4.76 5.51
C LEU A 114 7.56 -5.57 5.87
N GLU A 115 6.95 -5.31 7.03
CA GLU A 115 5.67 -5.93 7.43
C GLU A 115 4.52 -5.55 6.49
N LEU A 116 4.46 -4.28 6.05
CA LEU A 116 3.49 -3.86 5.05
C LEU A 116 3.70 -4.59 3.71
N LEU A 117 4.97 -4.74 3.28
CA LEU A 117 5.31 -5.45 2.04
C LEU A 117 5.07 -6.96 2.13
N ALA A 118 5.31 -7.58 3.28
CA ALA A 118 4.96 -8.99 3.51
C ALA A 118 3.45 -9.21 3.64
N ALA A 119 2.68 -8.15 3.90
CA ALA A 119 1.22 -8.15 3.85
C ALA A 119 0.64 -7.84 2.46
N ASP A 120 1.49 -7.61 1.47
CA ASP A 120 1.05 -7.14 0.15
C ASP A 120 0.16 -8.17 -0.56
N GLN A 121 -0.84 -7.70 -1.29
CA GLN A 121 -1.73 -8.57 -2.04
C GLN A 121 -1.04 -9.16 -3.28
N VAL A 122 0.00 -8.51 -3.79
CA VAL A 122 0.78 -8.96 -4.94
C VAL A 122 1.81 -9.99 -4.48
N VAL A 123 1.67 -11.23 -4.95
CA VAL A 123 2.59 -12.34 -4.64
C VAL A 123 4.03 -11.98 -4.95
N ARG A 124 4.28 -11.32 -6.10
CA ARG A 124 5.62 -10.86 -6.51
C ARG A 124 6.27 -9.93 -5.49
N VAL A 125 5.51 -9.06 -4.82
CA VAL A 125 6.04 -8.17 -3.78
C VAL A 125 6.43 -8.98 -2.55
N ARG A 126 5.55 -9.87 -2.08
CA ARG A 126 5.85 -10.75 -0.93
C ARG A 126 7.04 -11.68 -1.22
N ALA A 127 7.12 -12.22 -2.44
CA ALA A 127 8.22 -13.05 -2.90
C ALA A 127 9.53 -12.26 -2.96
N ALA A 128 9.50 -10.98 -3.33
CA ALA A 128 10.67 -10.10 -3.27
C ALA A 128 11.14 -9.89 -1.82
N VAL A 129 10.22 -9.71 -0.86
CA VAL A 129 10.56 -9.64 0.56
C VAL A 129 11.19 -10.95 1.04
N ALA A 130 10.56 -12.09 0.74
CA ALA A 130 11.07 -13.41 1.10
C ALA A 130 12.46 -13.66 0.52
N SER A 131 12.64 -13.42 -0.78
CA SER A 131 13.94 -13.58 -1.45
C SER A 131 15.01 -12.66 -0.88
N ALA A 132 14.65 -11.46 -0.42
CA ALA A 132 15.59 -10.51 0.12
C ALA A 132 15.97 -10.80 1.59
N LEU A 133 15.09 -11.45 2.36
CA LEU A 133 15.31 -11.76 3.78
C LEU A 133 15.79 -13.19 4.04
N LYS A 134 15.75 -14.09 3.05
CA LYS A 134 16.07 -15.51 3.22
C LYS A 134 17.47 -15.79 3.82
N ASP A 135 18.42 -14.87 3.61
CA ASP A 135 19.81 -14.95 4.08
C ASP A 135 20.16 -13.84 5.12
N VAL A 136 19.15 -13.15 5.67
CA VAL A 136 19.33 -12.06 6.63
C VAL A 136 19.10 -12.56 8.06
N ASP A 137 20.18 -12.73 8.83
CA ASP A 137 20.13 -13.28 10.19
C ASP A 137 19.39 -12.39 11.20
N CYS A 138 19.35 -11.08 10.95
CA CYS A 138 18.68 -10.11 11.82
C CYS A 138 17.22 -9.83 11.43
N ALA A 139 16.62 -10.66 10.57
CA ALA A 139 15.23 -10.49 10.16
C ALA A 139 14.27 -10.67 11.37
N PRO A 140 13.22 -9.84 11.51
CA PRO A 140 12.25 -9.97 12.59
C PRO A 140 11.59 -11.35 12.61
N PRO A 141 11.58 -12.06 13.76
CA PRO A 141 11.03 -13.42 13.81
C PRO A 141 9.56 -13.52 13.38
N GLY A 142 8.73 -12.54 13.77
CA GLY A 142 7.32 -12.47 13.37
C GLY A 142 7.13 -12.36 11.85
N LEU A 143 7.98 -11.55 11.20
CA LEU A 143 7.96 -11.35 9.75
C LEU A 143 8.34 -12.64 9.01
N VAL A 144 9.41 -13.31 9.46
CA VAL A 144 9.85 -14.59 8.89
C VAL A 144 8.80 -15.67 9.08
N ALA A 145 8.22 -15.77 10.28
CA ALA A 145 7.17 -16.70 10.61
C ALA A 145 5.91 -16.52 9.74
N ARG A 146 5.59 -15.27 9.37
CA ARG A 146 4.51 -14.92 8.45
C ARG A 146 4.81 -15.37 7.02
N LEU A 147 5.99 -15.03 6.49
CA LEU A 147 6.40 -15.40 5.13
C LEU A 147 6.51 -16.92 4.97
N ALA A 148 7.01 -17.62 5.98
CA ALA A 148 7.08 -19.09 6.01
C ALA A 148 5.72 -19.78 5.99
N ARG A 149 4.66 -19.09 6.43
CA ARG A 149 3.27 -19.55 6.43
C ARG A 149 2.48 -19.03 5.24
N ASP A 150 3.11 -18.33 4.30
CA ASP A 150 2.43 -17.81 3.11
C ASP A 150 1.85 -18.97 2.28
N VAL A 151 0.66 -18.74 1.73
CA VAL A 151 -0.03 -19.74 0.88
C VAL A 151 0.66 -19.93 -0.47
N ALA A 152 1.41 -18.93 -0.93
CA ALA A 152 2.14 -18.99 -2.18
C ALA A 152 3.53 -19.63 -1.98
N ARG A 153 3.78 -20.71 -2.71
CA ARG A 153 5.08 -21.42 -2.70
C ARG A 153 6.26 -20.48 -2.96
N GLU A 154 6.15 -19.58 -3.92
CA GLU A 154 7.18 -18.60 -4.28
C GLU A 154 7.63 -17.69 -3.12
N VAL A 155 6.77 -17.53 -2.11
CA VAL A 155 7.05 -16.71 -0.92
C VAL A 155 7.60 -17.57 0.22
N ALA A 156 6.94 -18.69 0.51
CA ALA A 156 7.27 -19.52 1.67
C ALA A 156 8.49 -20.41 1.44
N GLU A 157 8.69 -20.95 0.23
CA GLU A 157 9.77 -21.91 -0.07
C GLU A 157 11.17 -21.34 0.21
N PRO A 158 11.55 -20.11 -0.23
CA PRO A 158 12.87 -19.56 0.10
C PRO A 158 13.12 -19.50 1.60
N ILE A 159 12.11 -19.08 2.37
CA ILE A 159 12.21 -18.93 3.83
C ILE A 159 12.31 -20.30 4.52
N LEU A 160 11.45 -21.24 4.16
CA LEU A 160 11.46 -22.60 4.71
C LEU A 160 12.78 -23.33 4.41
N ARG A 161 13.36 -23.08 3.23
CA ARG A 161 14.58 -23.76 2.78
C ARG A 161 15.87 -23.20 3.39
N THR A 162 16.01 -21.87 3.51
CA THR A 162 17.30 -21.25 3.84
C THR A 162 17.31 -20.41 5.10
N CYS A 163 16.15 -19.92 5.57
CA CYS A 163 16.14 -18.96 6.66
C CYS A 163 16.50 -19.61 8.00
N ALA A 164 17.59 -19.14 8.61
CA ALA A 164 18.14 -19.68 9.85
C ALA A 164 17.38 -19.23 11.10
N THR A 165 16.59 -18.16 11.03
CA THR A 165 15.81 -17.62 12.16
C THR A 165 14.58 -18.46 12.52
N LEU A 166 14.16 -19.39 11.66
CA LEU A 166 13.09 -20.35 11.97
C LEU A 166 13.60 -21.45 12.90
N SER A 167 12.92 -21.61 14.04
CA SER A 167 13.22 -22.71 14.97
C SER A 167 12.66 -24.05 14.47
N ASP A 168 13.24 -25.15 14.96
CA ASP A 168 12.71 -26.51 14.68
C ASP A 168 11.23 -26.64 15.10
N ALA A 169 10.83 -26.02 16.20
CA ALA A 169 9.45 -26.00 16.67
C ALA A 169 8.52 -25.29 15.68
N ASP A 170 8.98 -24.20 15.06
CA ASP A 170 8.22 -23.48 14.03
C ASP A 170 8.06 -24.33 12.77
N LEU A 171 9.13 -24.99 12.32
CA LEU A 171 9.07 -25.87 11.14
C LEU A 171 8.08 -27.02 11.34
N ILE A 172 8.10 -27.66 12.51
CA ILE A 172 7.15 -28.73 12.86
C ILE A 172 5.72 -28.18 12.93
N ALA A 173 5.52 -26.99 13.51
CA ALA A 173 4.20 -26.36 13.57
C ALA A 173 3.65 -26.02 12.17
N ILE A 174 4.51 -25.54 11.26
CA ILE A 174 4.14 -25.24 9.88
C ILE A 174 3.77 -26.51 9.12
N LEU A 175 4.55 -27.59 9.26
CA LEU A 175 4.27 -28.87 8.62
C LEU A 175 2.90 -29.44 9.06
N LYS A 176 2.57 -29.32 10.36
CA LYS A 176 1.26 -29.74 10.89
C LYS A 176 0.11 -28.86 10.39
N ALA A 177 0.33 -27.55 10.28
CA ALA A 177 -0.69 -26.60 9.84
C ALA A 177 -0.93 -26.62 8.32
N GLN A 178 0.10 -26.94 7.52
CA GLN A 178 0.09 -26.94 6.06
C GLN A 178 0.62 -28.26 5.50
N PRO A 179 -0.23 -29.29 5.39
CA PRO A 179 0.18 -30.61 4.88
C PRO A 179 0.31 -30.64 3.35
N GLN A 180 1.03 -29.66 2.78
CA GLN A 180 1.31 -29.62 1.35
C GLN A 180 2.63 -30.35 1.05
N PRO A 181 2.71 -31.21 0.01
CA PRO A 181 3.92 -31.99 -0.27
C PRO A 181 5.19 -31.15 -0.47
N TRP A 182 5.07 -29.96 -1.08
CA TRP A 182 6.21 -29.08 -1.33
C TRP A 182 6.76 -28.42 -0.05
N VAL A 183 5.94 -28.28 1.01
CA VAL A 183 6.40 -27.74 2.30
C VAL A 183 7.34 -28.74 2.97
N ALA A 184 6.97 -30.02 2.95
CA ALA A 184 7.82 -31.11 3.43
C ALA A 184 9.14 -31.19 2.64
N ASP A 185 9.07 -31.11 1.30
CA ASP A 185 10.27 -31.10 0.44
C ASP A 185 11.17 -29.89 0.70
N ALA A 186 10.61 -28.68 0.88
CA ALA A 186 11.38 -27.48 1.18
C ALA A 186 12.11 -27.59 2.54
N ILE A 187 11.44 -28.12 3.57
CA ILE A 187 12.02 -28.33 4.90
C ILE A 187 13.09 -29.44 4.86
N ALA A 188 12.85 -30.53 4.12
CA ALA A 188 13.81 -31.63 3.95
C ALA A 188 15.11 -31.18 3.27
N ARG A 189 15.04 -30.15 2.42
CA ARG A 189 16.19 -29.57 1.71
C ARG A 189 17.00 -28.57 2.54
N ARG A 190 16.62 -28.29 3.79
CA ARG A 190 17.42 -27.43 4.68
C ARG A 190 18.80 -28.03 4.93
N GLN A 191 19.83 -27.20 4.93
CA GLN A 191 21.20 -27.65 5.24
C GLN A 191 21.40 -27.97 6.73
N ALA A 192 20.59 -27.37 7.61
CA ALA A 192 20.67 -27.52 9.07
C ALA A 192 19.27 -27.78 9.67
N ALA A 193 18.71 -28.97 9.44
CA ALA A 193 17.50 -29.42 10.14
C ALA A 193 17.88 -30.27 11.35
N GLY A 194 17.27 -30.02 12.51
CA GLY A 194 17.47 -30.85 13.69
C GLY A 194 16.84 -32.25 13.54
N PRO A 195 17.25 -33.22 14.39
CA PRO A 195 16.77 -34.59 14.32
C PRO A 195 15.24 -34.70 14.45
N GLY A 196 14.61 -33.89 15.30
CA GLY A 196 13.15 -33.88 15.47
C GLY A 196 12.36 -33.36 14.26
N VAL A 197 12.98 -32.55 13.39
CA VAL A 197 12.36 -32.11 12.13
C VAL A 197 12.47 -33.21 11.08
N SER A 198 13.58 -33.97 11.08
CA SER A 198 13.81 -35.07 10.16
C SER A 198 12.81 -36.21 10.38
N ASP A 199 12.44 -36.49 11.63
CA ASP A 199 11.41 -37.48 11.99
C ASP A 199 9.98 -37.00 11.65
N ALA A 200 9.75 -35.69 11.61
CA ALA A 200 8.44 -35.12 11.33
C ALA A 200 8.13 -35.04 9.83
N VAL A 201 9.15 -34.96 8.98
CA VAL A 201 8.98 -34.92 7.52
C VAL A 201 8.54 -36.31 7.03
N PRO A 202 7.35 -36.43 6.37
CA PRO A 202 6.90 -37.71 5.86
C PRO A 202 7.90 -38.26 4.83
N ALA A 203 8.20 -39.55 4.90
CA ALA A 203 9.10 -40.25 4.00
C ALA A 203 8.56 -40.26 2.56
N GLY A 204 8.75 -39.14 1.85
CA GLY A 204 8.54 -39.00 0.43
C GLY A 204 9.86 -39.16 -0.30
N GLU A 205 9.81 -39.77 -1.48
CA GLU A 205 10.94 -40.00 -2.38
C GLU A 205 11.69 -38.69 -2.61
N ALA A 206 12.84 -38.52 -1.94
CA ALA A 206 13.64 -37.31 -2.03
C ALA A 206 14.26 -37.24 -3.44
N PRO A 207 13.92 -36.24 -4.28
CA PRO A 207 14.64 -36.02 -5.52
C PRO A 207 16.10 -35.70 -5.20
N PRO A 208 17.06 -36.07 -6.07
CA PRO A 208 18.48 -35.92 -5.81
C PRO A 208 18.81 -34.48 -5.36
N ARG A 209 19.64 -34.36 -4.32
CA ARG A 209 20.19 -33.08 -3.84
C ARG A 209 20.77 -32.32 -5.04
N PRO A 210 20.27 -31.12 -5.39
CA PRO A 210 20.97 -30.29 -6.33
C PRO A 210 22.29 -29.86 -5.69
N ALA A 211 23.35 -29.82 -6.51
CA ALA A 211 24.65 -29.28 -6.13
C ALA A 211 24.48 -27.84 -5.58
N PRO A 212 25.41 -27.32 -4.76
CA PRO A 212 25.33 -25.94 -4.29
C PRO A 212 25.33 -24.99 -5.49
N ASP A 213 24.17 -24.44 -5.83
CA ASP A 213 24.04 -23.32 -6.75
C ASP A 213 24.73 -22.12 -6.10
N LEU A 214 25.94 -21.82 -6.57
CA LEU A 214 26.46 -20.46 -6.57
C LEU A 214 25.62 -19.65 -7.56
N ASP A 215 24.39 -19.32 -7.19
CA ASP A 215 23.74 -18.17 -7.82
C ASP A 215 24.55 -16.95 -7.39
N PRO A 216 25.18 -16.21 -8.31
CA PRO A 216 25.80 -14.95 -7.96
C PRO A 216 24.72 -14.04 -7.36
N PRO A 217 25.06 -13.19 -6.36
CA PRO A 217 24.13 -12.21 -5.85
C PRO A 217 23.56 -11.41 -7.03
N PRO A 218 22.28 -11.01 -7.01
CA PRO A 218 21.73 -10.19 -8.07
C PRO A 218 22.62 -8.96 -8.22
N GLU A 219 23.27 -8.86 -9.36
CA GLU A 219 24.13 -7.74 -9.71
C GLU A 219 23.32 -6.45 -9.48
N PRO A 220 23.89 -5.43 -8.81
CA PRO A 220 23.22 -4.14 -8.75
C PRO A 220 22.89 -3.72 -10.18
N PRO A 221 21.65 -3.24 -10.47
CA PRO A 221 21.30 -2.91 -11.83
C PRO A 221 22.31 -1.90 -12.36
N ALA A 222 23.02 -2.28 -13.43
CA ALA A 222 23.78 -1.34 -14.23
C ALA A 222 22.85 -0.15 -14.58
N PRO A 223 23.37 1.08 -14.72
CA PRO A 223 22.54 2.23 -15.08
C PRO A 223 21.77 1.88 -16.36
N VAL A 224 20.46 1.71 -16.21
CA VAL A 224 19.59 1.29 -17.31
C VAL A 224 19.56 2.44 -18.30
N ALA A 225 20.23 2.25 -19.44
CA ALA A 225 19.92 3.02 -20.64
C ALA A 225 18.46 2.70 -21.01
N LEU A 226 17.61 3.73 -20.94
CA LEU A 226 16.19 3.66 -21.27
C LEU A 226 16.00 3.05 -22.66
N PRO A 227 15.29 1.91 -22.81
CA PRO A 227 14.84 1.48 -24.13
C PRO A 227 13.71 2.42 -24.62
N PRO A 228 13.61 2.66 -25.94
CA PRO A 228 12.56 3.52 -26.50
C PRO A 228 11.18 2.90 -26.27
N ALA A 229 10.22 3.76 -25.94
CA ALA A 229 8.86 3.42 -25.57
C ALA A 229 8.16 2.52 -26.61
N LEU A 230 7.59 1.41 -26.16
CA LEU A 230 6.61 0.65 -26.95
C LEU A 230 5.20 1.22 -26.72
N PRO A 231 4.43 1.49 -27.79
CA PRO A 231 3.05 1.95 -27.67
C PRO A 231 2.07 0.79 -27.53
N GLY A 232 1.27 0.82 -26.45
CA GLY A 232 -0.07 0.25 -26.40
C GLY A 232 -0.27 -1.15 -25.82
N GLN A 233 -1.27 -1.24 -24.93
CA GLN A 233 -2.02 -2.43 -24.46
C GLN A 233 -1.32 -3.29 -23.37
N VAL A 234 -1.99 -3.88 -22.36
CA VAL A 234 -3.41 -4.21 -22.07
C VAL A 234 -3.65 -4.08 -20.55
N LEU A 235 -4.84 -3.64 -20.15
CA LEU A 235 -5.41 -3.73 -18.80
C LEU A 235 -5.28 -5.15 -18.21
N ALA A 236 -4.48 -5.33 -17.16
CA ALA A 236 -4.45 -6.59 -16.41
C ALA A 236 -5.74 -6.73 -15.58
N VAL A 237 -6.66 -7.54 -16.10
CA VAL A 237 -7.87 -8.03 -15.44
C VAL A 237 -7.45 -8.82 -14.18
N ARG A 238 -7.69 -8.25 -13.00
CA ARG A 238 -7.58 -8.98 -11.72
C ARG A 238 -8.54 -10.18 -11.70
N PRO A 239 -8.11 -11.39 -11.27
CA PRO A 239 -9.04 -12.47 -10.99
C PRO A 239 -9.83 -12.12 -9.73
N ALA A 240 -11.17 -12.14 -9.83
CA ALA A 240 -12.04 -11.88 -8.71
C ALA A 240 -11.90 -13.02 -7.67
N VAL A 241 -11.74 -12.65 -6.40
CA VAL A 241 -11.76 -13.60 -5.28
C VAL A 241 -13.14 -14.29 -5.28
N PRO A 242 -13.22 -15.62 -5.25
CA PRO A 242 -14.49 -16.33 -5.17
C PRO A 242 -15.30 -15.87 -3.97
N GLU A 243 -16.59 -15.59 -4.16
CA GLU A 243 -17.48 -14.96 -3.17
C GLU A 243 -17.51 -15.71 -1.82
N ALA A 244 -17.42 -17.04 -1.86
CA ALA A 244 -17.32 -17.89 -0.68
C ALA A 244 -16.01 -17.69 0.12
N LEU A 245 -14.89 -17.44 -0.57
CA LEU A 245 -13.59 -17.21 0.07
C LEU A 245 -13.51 -15.79 0.65
N ALA A 246 -14.14 -14.81 -0.02
CA ALA A 246 -14.31 -13.46 0.51
C ALA A 246 -15.25 -13.44 1.74
N GLY A 247 -16.23 -14.35 1.80
CA GLY A 247 -17.05 -14.63 2.99
C GLY A 247 -16.19 -15.04 4.18
N ARG A 248 -15.44 -16.13 4.01
CA ARG A 248 -14.64 -16.76 5.08
C ARG A 248 -13.48 -15.90 5.57
N LEU A 249 -12.81 -15.18 4.67
CA LEU A 249 -11.73 -14.25 5.05
C LEU A 249 -12.27 -13.05 5.82
N SER A 250 -13.50 -12.60 5.50
CA SER A 250 -14.16 -11.52 6.21
C SER A 250 -14.54 -11.94 7.63
N GLU A 251 -15.13 -13.13 7.80
CA GLU A 251 -15.43 -13.66 9.14
C GLU A 251 -14.15 -13.86 9.96
N ALA A 252 -13.09 -14.42 9.38
CA ALA A 252 -11.82 -14.63 10.09
C ALA A 252 -11.13 -13.32 10.52
N VAL A 253 -11.19 -12.28 9.69
CA VAL A 253 -10.69 -10.95 10.04
C VAL A 253 -11.60 -10.28 11.08
N GLN A 254 -12.92 -10.50 11.03
CA GLN A 254 -13.87 -10.02 12.03
C GLN A 254 -13.62 -10.66 13.39
N ASP A 255 -13.43 -11.98 13.44
CA ASP A 255 -13.17 -12.72 14.68
C ASP A 255 -11.83 -12.30 15.30
N SER A 256 -10.81 -12.12 14.46
CA SER A 256 -9.49 -11.64 14.90
C SER A 256 -9.54 -10.20 15.42
N LEU A 257 -10.33 -9.33 14.79
CA LEU A 257 -10.50 -7.93 15.21
C LEU A 257 -11.31 -7.84 16.50
N HIS A 258 -12.40 -8.61 16.62
CA HIS A 258 -13.19 -8.70 17.86
C HIS A 258 -12.38 -9.24 19.01
N GLN A 259 -11.61 -10.31 18.78
CA GLN A 259 -10.75 -10.90 19.81
C GLN A 259 -9.67 -9.91 20.25
N ALA A 260 -8.99 -9.25 19.30
CA ALA A 260 -7.97 -8.26 19.62
C ALA A 260 -8.53 -7.03 20.37
N LEU A 261 -9.75 -6.60 20.07
CA LEU A 261 -10.40 -5.47 20.73
C LEU A 261 -11.00 -5.84 22.10
N ALA A 262 -11.47 -7.08 22.27
CA ALA A 262 -11.98 -7.59 23.54
C ALA A 262 -10.85 -7.85 24.56
N GLU A 263 -9.67 -8.29 24.10
CA GLU A 263 -8.49 -8.54 24.94
C GLU A 263 -7.91 -7.25 25.56
N GLN A 264 -8.14 -6.08 24.96
CA GLN A 264 -7.61 -4.80 25.47
C GLN A 264 -8.49 -4.15 26.55
N GLY A 265 -9.76 -4.56 26.71
CA GLY A 265 -10.63 -4.14 27.82
C GLY A 265 -11.00 -2.65 27.89
N GLU A 266 -10.63 -1.82 26.91
CA GLU A 266 -10.77 -0.36 26.96
C GLU A 266 -12.06 0.21 26.33
N PHE A 267 -12.84 -0.61 25.61
CA PHE A 267 -14.02 -0.15 24.88
C PHE A 267 -15.32 -0.73 25.44
N ASP A 268 -16.33 0.11 25.57
CA ASP A 268 -17.67 -0.33 25.91
C ASP A 268 -18.27 -1.19 24.76
N PRO A 269 -19.20 -2.13 25.07
CA PRO A 269 -19.76 -3.04 24.07
C PRO A 269 -20.46 -2.33 22.90
N GLU A 270 -21.00 -1.14 23.12
CA GLU A 270 -21.70 -0.35 22.09
C GLU A 270 -20.70 0.26 21.09
N THR A 271 -19.57 0.77 21.57
CA THR A 271 -18.46 1.24 20.75
C THR A 271 -17.82 0.11 19.94
N LEU A 272 -17.64 -1.07 20.52
CA LEU A 272 -17.12 -2.25 19.82
C LEU A 272 -18.03 -2.67 18.66
N GLU A 273 -19.33 -2.72 18.88
CA GLU A 273 -20.31 -3.03 17.82
C GLU A 273 -20.33 -1.96 16.72
N ALA A 274 -20.19 -0.68 17.07
CA ALA A 274 -20.08 0.40 16.10
C ALA A 274 -18.82 0.29 15.22
N ILE A 275 -17.69 -0.11 15.80
CA ILE A 275 -16.43 -0.36 15.08
C ILE A 275 -16.58 -1.58 14.16
N ALA A 276 -17.11 -2.70 14.68
CA ALA A 276 -17.34 -3.92 13.91
C ALA A 276 -18.33 -3.70 12.75
N GLY A 277 -19.42 -2.98 12.99
CA GLY A 277 -20.38 -2.60 11.96
C GLY A 277 -19.76 -1.73 10.86
N THR A 278 -18.85 -0.81 11.23
CA THR A 278 -18.09 -0.01 10.25
C THR A 278 -17.12 -0.86 9.44
N ALA A 279 -16.44 -1.82 10.06
CA ALA A 279 -15.57 -2.76 9.36
C ALA A 279 -16.37 -3.63 8.36
N ARG A 280 -17.53 -4.15 8.78
CA ARG A 280 -18.41 -4.96 7.92
C ARG A 280 -18.88 -4.20 6.69
N ARG A 281 -19.40 -2.97 6.86
CA ARG A 281 -19.82 -2.11 5.74
C ARG A 281 -18.68 -1.85 4.75
N ARG A 282 -17.45 -1.63 5.23
CA ARG A 282 -16.28 -1.41 4.36
C ARG A 282 -15.87 -2.65 3.59
N ILE A 283 -16.05 -3.84 4.14
CA ILE A 283 -15.78 -5.10 3.44
C ILE A 283 -16.86 -5.36 2.39
N ASP A 284 -18.12 -5.12 2.71
CA ASP A 284 -19.21 -5.24 1.74
C ASP A 284 -19.05 -4.23 0.59
N TRP A 285 -18.62 -2.99 0.91
CA TRP A 285 -18.24 -2.00 -0.11
C TRP A 285 -17.13 -2.52 -1.04
N ALA A 286 -16.11 -3.18 -0.49
CA ALA A 286 -15.04 -3.78 -1.27
C ALA A 286 -15.53 -4.90 -2.20
N ARG A 287 -16.49 -5.72 -1.74
CA ARG A 287 -17.14 -6.77 -2.55
C ARG A 287 -17.92 -6.16 -3.71
N GLU A 288 -18.69 -5.10 -3.46
CA GLU A 288 -19.43 -4.41 -4.52
C GLU A 288 -18.53 -3.70 -5.51
N TYR A 289 -17.44 -3.08 -5.05
CA TYR A 289 -16.42 -2.49 -5.92
C TYR A 289 -15.75 -3.56 -6.81
N ALA A 290 -15.56 -4.78 -6.30
CA ALA A 290 -15.04 -5.90 -7.08
C ALA A 290 -15.99 -6.41 -8.19
N ARG A 291 -17.31 -6.15 -8.08
CA ARG A 291 -18.30 -6.50 -9.13
C ARG A 291 -18.17 -5.67 -10.41
N ARG A 292 -17.28 -4.67 -10.46
CA ARG A 292 -17.01 -3.78 -11.61
C ARG A 292 -18.24 -3.06 -12.17
N GLU A 293 -19.27 -2.87 -11.34
CA GLU A 293 -20.41 -2.05 -11.71
C GLU A 293 -19.96 -0.59 -11.89
N PRO A 294 -20.38 0.10 -12.96
CA PRO A 294 -20.07 1.52 -13.12
C PRO A 294 -20.57 2.33 -11.93
N PRO A 295 -19.80 3.31 -11.42
CA PRO A 295 -20.14 4.06 -10.22
C PRO A 295 -21.49 4.79 -10.34
N GLU A 296 -21.87 5.19 -11.55
CA GLU A 296 -23.18 5.79 -11.83
C GLU A 296 -24.36 4.84 -11.61
N VAL A 297 -24.24 3.61 -12.10
CA VAL A 297 -25.30 2.61 -11.98
C VAL A 297 -25.47 2.24 -10.51
N ARG A 298 -24.36 2.03 -9.82
CA ARG A 298 -24.35 1.73 -8.38
C ARG A 298 -24.94 2.87 -7.55
N ALA A 299 -24.56 4.12 -7.81
CA ALA A 299 -25.08 5.28 -7.08
C ALA A 299 -26.59 5.46 -7.30
N ARG A 300 -27.07 5.27 -8.53
CA ARG A 300 -28.52 5.32 -8.83
C ARG A 300 -29.28 4.18 -8.16
N ARG A 301 -28.72 2.96 -8.14
CA ARG A 301 -29.29 1.81 -7.44
C ARG A 301 -29.42 2.06 -5.93
N LEU A 302 -28.32 2.46 -5.27
CA LEU A 302 -28.33 2.78 -3.84
C LEU A 302 -29.26 3.96 -3.50
N HIS A 303 -29.41 4.92 -4.42
CA HIS A 303 -30.38 6.01 -4.26
C HIS A 303 -31.82 5.52 -4.37
N ALA A 304 -32.12 4.65 -5.34
CA ALA A 304 -33.45 4.05 -5.52
C ALA A 304 -33.83 3.13 -4.34
N ASP A 305 -32.85 2.41 -3.78
CA ASP A 305 -33.01 1.53 -2.62
C ASP A 305 -33.05 2.31 -1.29
N GLY A 306 -32.83 3.64 -1.32
CA GLY A 306 -32.82 4.49 -0.12
C GLY A 306 -31.60 4.29 0.79
N THR A 307 -30.61 3.51 0.36
CA THR A 307 -29.40 3.15 1.12
C THR A 307 -28.21 4.07 0.83
N LEU A 308 -28.39 5.11 0.00
CA LEU A 308 -27.38 6.16 -0.23
C LEU A 308 -27.28 7.14 0.95
N ASP A 309 -26.85 6.63 2.10
CA ASP A 309 -26.73 7.37 3.35
C ASP A 309 -25.34 8.02 3.53
N GLU A 310 -25.12 8.67 4.67
CA GLU A 310 -23.82 9.31 4.96
C GLU A 310 -22.69 8.28 5.08
N ALA A 311 -23.01 7.08 5.60
CA ALA A 311 -22.06 6.00 5.77
C ALA A 311 -21.54 5.51 4.41
N ALA A 312 -22.42 5.33 3.42
CA ALA A 312 -22.04 4.95 2.06
C ALA A 312 -21.07 5.96 1.41
N VAL A 313 -21.30 7.27 1.61
CA VAL A 313 -20.41 8.32 1.11
C VAL A 313 -19.04 8.28 1.81
N LEU A 314 -19.02 8.08 3.13
CA LEU A 314 -17.79 7.97 3.92
C LEU A 314 -16.98 6.72 3.59
N ASP A 315 -17.65 5.59 3.34
CA ASP A 315 -16.99 4.34 2.96
C ASP A 315 -16.40 4.47 1.55
N ALA A 316 -17.11 5.06 0.59
CA ALA A 316 -16.57 5.40 -0.72
C ALA A 316 -15.31 6.29 -0.64
N LEU A 317 -15.32 7.30 0.24
CA LEU A 317 -14.17 8.17 0.51
C LEU A 317 -13.00 7.44 1.20
N ALA A 318 -13.28 6.43 2.01
CA ALA A 318 -12.24 5.59 2.62
C ALA A 318 -11.47 4.81 1.55
N TRP A 319 -12.18 4.32 0.54
CA TRP A 319 -11.63 3.56 -0.60
C TRP A 319 -11.09 4.43 -1.74
N GLY A 320 -11.27 5.76 -1.69
CA GLY A 320 -10.80 6.68 -2.73
C GLY A 320 -11.64 6.66 -4.01
N ASP A 321 -12.87 6.15 -3.95
CA ASP A 321 -13.80 6.10 -5.09
C ASP A 321 -14.46 7.46 -5.33
N ARG A 322 -13.64 8.40 -5.83
CA ARG A 322 -14.07 9.77 -6.10
C ARG A 322 -15.20 9.88 -7.13
N PRO A 323 -15.21 9.13 -8.26
CA PRO A 323 -16.31 9.18 -9.21
C PRO A 323 -17.65 8.83 -8.56
N PHE A 324 -17.69 7.79 -7.72
CA PHE A 324 -18.90 7.44 -6.98
C PHE A 324 -19.34 8.57 -6.04
N VAL A 325 -18.41 9.16 -5.28
CA VAL A 325 -18.73 10.26 -4.34
C VAL A 325 -19.31 11.46 -5.06
N GLU A 326 -18.79 11.83 -6.24
CA GLU A 326 -19.31 12.93 -7.05
C GLU A 326 -20.78 12.69 -7.46
N ILE A 327 -21.09 11.48 -7.92
CA ILE A 327 -22.44 11.11 -8.32
C ILE A 327 -23.37 10.99 -7.10
N ALA A 328 -22.86 10.43 -5.99
CA ALA A 328 -23.61 10.32 -4.75
C ALA A 328 -24.00 11.69 -4.18
N LEU A 329 -23.06 12.64 -4.18
CA LEU A 329 -23.33 14.02 -3.77
C LEU A 329 -24.31 14.70 -4.72
N ALA A 330 -24.21 14.46 -6.03
CA ALA A 330 -25.14 15.00 -7.03
C ALA A 330 -26.57 14.51 -6.80
N LEU A 331 -26.76 13.19 -6.62
CA LEU A 331 -28.06 12.58 -6.37
C LEU A 331 -28.66 13.04 -5.04
N ARG A 332 -27.85 13.12 -3.97
CA ARG A 332 -28.32 13.58 -2.66
C ARG A 332 -28.64 15.06 -2.60
N ALA A 333 -27.87 15.91 -3.29
CA ALA A 333 -28.09 17.35 -3.31
C ALA A 333 -29.10 17.80 -4.39
N GLY A 334 -29.56 16.87 -5.24
CA GLY A 334 -30.51 17.14 -6.33
C GLY A 334 -29.95 18.10 -7.40
N ILE A 335 -28.65 17.99 -7.70
CA ILE A 335 -27.96 18.86 -8.66
C ILE A 335 -27.19 18.04 -9.68
N ALA A 336 -26.88 18.63 -10.83
CA ALA A 336 -26.15 17.94 -11.89
C ALA A 336 -24.70 17.60 -11.46
N ALA A 337 -24.21 16.42 -11.87
CA ALA A 337 -22.90 15.91 -11.46
C ALA A 337 -21.75 16.82 -11.92
N GLU A 338 -21.92 17.49 -13.05
CA GLU A 338 -20.99 18.48 -13.60
C GLU A 338 -20.83 19.68 -12.66
N VAL A 339 -21.92 20.10 -12.00
CA VAL A 339 -21.89 21.20 -11.04
C VAL A 339 -21.15 20.79 -9.77
N VAL A 340 -21.40 19.57 -9.27
CA VAL A 340 -20.67 18.99 -8.13
C VAL A 340 -19.18 18.91 -8.43
N HIS A 341 -18.81 18.38 -9.60
CA HIS A 341 -17.43 18.26 -10.04
C HIS A 341 -16.74 19.63 -10.04
N ARG A 342 -17.38 20.66 -10.62
CA ARG A 342 -16.87 22.04 -10.60
C ARG A 342 -16.66 22.57 -9.19
N ILE A 343 -17.61 22.35 -8.27
CA ILE A 343 -17.50 22.81 -6.88
C ILE A 343 -16.30 22.15 -6.18
N LEU A 344 -16.11 20.85 -6.34
CA LEU A 344 -14.99 20.12 -5.73
C LEU A 344 -13.63 20.56 -6.29
N GLU A 345 -13.56 20.81 -7.60
CA GLU A 345 -12.33 21.29 -8.26
C GLU A 345 -11.99 22.74 -7.90
N THR A 346 -12.92 23.54 -7.37
CA THR A 346 -12.57 24.87 -6.84
C THR A 346 -11.63 24.80 -5.62
N GLN A 347 -11.57 23.67 -4.93
CA GLN A 347 -10.80 23.46 -3.69
C GLN A 347 -11.09 24.51 -2.60
N ARG A 348 -12.27 25.16 -2.65
CA ARG A 348 -12.67 26.18 -1.68
C ARG A 348 -13.43 25.53 -0.51
N PRO A 349 -12.89 25.57 0.72
CA PRO A 349 -13.49 24.90 1.88
C PRO A 349 -14.95 25.27 2.12
N LYS A 350 -15.29 26.57 1.97
CA LYS A 350 -16.64 27.11 2.18
C LYS A 350 -17.65 26.56 1.17
N SER A 351 -17.27 26.50 -0.12
CA SER A 351 -18.14 26.02 -1.20
C SER A 351 -18.41 24.51 -1.08
N VAL A 352 -17.38 23.73 -0.76
CA VAL A 352 -17.52 22.28 -0.55
C VAL A 352 -18.35 21.98 0.71
N THR A 353 -18.20 22.79 1.76
CA THR A 353 -19.01 22.70 2.98
C THR A 353 -20.49 22.97 2.68
N ALA A 354 -20.81 24.00 1.89
CA ALA A 354 -22.19 24.30 1.50
C ALA A 354 -22.81 23.19 0.64
N LEU A 355 -22.02 22.55 -0.23
CA LEU A 355 -22.45 21.38 -1.00
C LEU A 355 -22.80 20.19 -0.08
N CYS A 356 -21.96 19.88 0.91
CA CYS A 356 -22.21 18.79 1.85
C CYS A 356 -23.47 19.06 2.70
N TRP A 357 -23.67 20.31 3.09
CA TRP A 357 -24.88 20.74 3.79
C TRP A 357 -26.14 20.49 2.94
N ARG A 358 -26.11 20.88 1.65
CA ARG A 358 -27.23 20.62 0.72
C ARG A 358 -27.47 19.13 0.49
N ALA A 359 -26.43 18.32 0.46
CA ALA A 359 -26.54 16.86 0.37
C ALA A 359 -27.09 16.20 1.65
N GLY A 360 -27.38 16.98 2.69
CA GLY A 360 -27.88 16.49 3.98
C GLY A 360 -26.83 15.67 4.75
N LEU A 361 -25.55 15.95 4.54
CA LEU A 361 -24.45 15.32 5.27
C LEU A 361 -24.14 16.09 6.55
N SER A 362 -23.60 15.41 7.55
CA SER A 362 -23.08 16.01 8.77
C SER A 362 -21.80 16.81 8.48
N MET A 363 -21.47 17.75 9.38
CA MET A 363 -20.22 18.51 9.28
C MET A 363 -18.99 17.60 9.45
N ARG A 364 -19.12 16.47 10.14
CA ARG A 364 -18.06 15.45 10.26
C ARG A 364 -17.77 14.83 8.90
N ALA A 365 -18.81 14.45 8.15
CA ALA A 365 -18.65 13.98 6.78
C ALA A 365 -18.14 15.06 5.84
N ALA A 366 -18.64 16.30 5.96
CA ALA A 366 -18.18 17.43 5.16
C ALA A 366 -16.67 17.70 5.31
N ARG A 367 -16.11 17.50 6.51
CA ARG A 367 -14.66 17.60 6.75
C ARG A 367 -13.88 16.55 5.96
N VAL A 368 -14.37 15.32 5.90
CA VAL A 368 -13.73 14.22 5.15
C VAL A 368 -13.83 14.48 3.64
N VAL A 369 -14.98 14.95 3.16
CA VAL A 369 -15.18 15.34 1.75
C VAL A 369 -14.21 16.46 1.35
N GLN A 370 -14.06 17.50 2.17
CA GLN A 370 -13.10 18.58 1.92
C GLN A 370 -11.66 18.06 1.77
N ALA A 371 -11.22 17.22 2.71
CA ALA A 371 -9.85 16.71 2.70
C ALA A 371 -9.58 15.72 1.56
N LYS A 372 -10.52 14.80 1.29
CA LYS A 372 -10.31 13.66 0.39
C LYS A 372 -10.87 13.86 -1.01
N ALA A 373 -12.12 14.32 -1.15
CA ALA A 373 -12.72 14.53 -2.47
C ALA A 373 -12.23 15.82 -3.12
N ALA A 374 -12.20 16.93 -2.36
CA ALA A 374 -11.75 18.23 -2.87
C ALA A 374 -10.24 18.47 -2.71
N ARG A 375 -9.49 17.52 -2.14
CA ARG A 375 -8.03 17.58 -1.96
C ARG A 375 -7.55 18.84 -1.23
N ILE A 376 -8.36 19.36 -0.32
CA ILE A 376 -8.05 20.57 0.44
C ILE A 376 -7.03 20.22 1.54
N PRO A 377 -5.92 20.97 1.68
CA PRO A 377 -4.96 20.75 2.77
C PRO A 377 -5.63 20.80 4.14
N LEU A 378 -5.29 19.88 5.04
CA LEU A 378 -5.93 19.75 6.36
C LEU A 378 -5.95 21.05 7.20
N ARG A 379 -4.95 21.91 7.02
CA ARG A 379 -4.86 23.24 7.66
C ARG A 379 -5.93 24.24 7.21
N SER A 380 -6.52 24.01 6.04
CA SER A 380 -7.49 24.89 5.38
C SER A 380 -8.91 24.33 5.43
N VAL A 381 -9.08 23.10 5.90
CA VAL A 381 -10.39 22.45 6.05
C VAL A 381 -11.19 23.14 7.15
N LEU A 382 -12.47 23.38 6.90
CA LEU A 382 -13.39 23.91 7.90
C LEU A 382 -13.79 22.80 8.87
N ASN A 383 -13.75 23.14 10.16
CA ASN A 383 -14.16 22.25 11.25
C ASN A 383 -15.56 22.62 11.75
N ALA A 384 -16.21 21.66 12.42
CA ALA A 384 -17.50 21.89 13.05
C ALA A 384 -17.43 22.92 14.18
N ARG A 385 -18.49 23.71 14.34
CA ARG A 385 -18.75 24.48 15.56
C ARG A 385 -19.45 23.56 16.57
N HIS A 386 -19.14 23.72 17.86
CA HIS A 386 -19.71 22.91 18.96
C HIS A 386 -19.64 21.38 18.73
N GLY A 387 -18.67 20.91 17.93
CA GLY A 387 -18.45 19.49 17.65
C GLY A 387 -19.41 18.83 16.63
N THR A 388 -20.48 19.50 16.20
CA THR A 388 -21.48 18.95 15.26
C THR A 388 -22.00 19.95 14.23
N ASP A 389 -22.09 21.23 14.58
CA ASP A 389 -22.72 22.26 13.75
C ASP A 389 -21.83 22.70 12.58
N TYR A 390 -22.48 23.14 11.51
CA TYR A 390 -21.80 23.81 10.41
C TYR A 390 -21.22 25.16 10.86
N PRO A 391 -20.00 25.53 10.42
CA PRO A 391 -19.36 26.78 10.80
C PRO A 391 -19.86 28.01 10.03
N LEU A 392 -20.70 27.79 9.02
CA LEU A 392 -21.32 28.80 8.15
C LEU A 392 -22.82 28.86 8.45
N THR A 393 -23.41 30.05 8.33
CA THR A 393 -24.86 30.22 8.43
C THR A 393 -25.56 29.69 7.18
N GLU A 394 -26.84 29.34 7.32
CA GLU A 394 -27.66 28.84 6.21
C GLU A 394 -27.72 29.84 5.04
N ALA A 395 -27.84 31.13 5.35
CA ALA A 395 -27.85 32.21 4.35
C ALA A 395 -26.51 32.30 3.58
N GLU A 396 -25.38 32.15 4.27
CA GLU A 396 -24.05 32.12 3.64
C GLU A 396 -23.91 30.89 2.73
N MET A 397 -24.37 29.71 3.18
CA MET A 397 -24.31 28.48 2.39
C MET A 397 -25.16 28.56 1.13
N ARG A 398 -26.38 29.11 1.21
CA ARG A 398 -27.23 29.36 0.04
C ARG A 398 -26.59 30.35 -0.93
N THR A 399 -25.98 31.42 -0.41
CA THR A 399 -25.25 32.41 -1.24
C THR A 399 -24.08 31.77 -1.98
N LEU A 400 -23.33 30.87 -1.31
CA LEU A 400 -22.20 30.16 -1.92
C LEU A 400 -22.64 29.18 -3.01
N LEU A 401 -23.81 28.54 -2.85
CA LEU A 401 -24.38 27.64 -3.85
C LEU A 401 -24.96 28.41 -5.05
N ALA A 402 -25.52 29.60 -4.82
CA ALA A 402 -26.04 30.46 -5.88
C ALA A 402 -24.95 30.89 -6.90
N LEU A 403 -23.69 30.96 -6.48
CA LEU A 403 -22.54 31.21 -7.37
C LEU A 403 -22.34 30.12 -8.44
N PHE A 404 -23.00 28.96 -8.29
CA PHE A 404 -22.92 27.82 -9.20
C PHE A 404 -24.27 27.52 -9.89
N ASP A 405 -25.18 28.50 -9.91
CA ASP A 405 -26.52 28.41 -10.49
C ASP A 405 -27.42 27.35 -9.80
N ILE A 406 -27.13 27.06 -8.53
CA ILE A 406 -27.91 26.11 -7.74
C ILE A 406 -29.03 26.88 -7.00
N PRO A 407 -30.32 26.56 -7.21
CA PRO A 407 -31.42 27.23 -6.50
C PRO A 407 -31.36 26.90 -5.01
N GLY A 408 -31.35 27.93 -4.16
CA GLY A 408 -31.08 27.84 -2.72
C GLY A 408 -32.21 27.32 -1.85
#